data_AF-E6NB38-F1
#
_entry.id   AF-E6NB38-F1
#
_cell.length_a   1.000
_cell.length_b   1.000
_cell.length_c   1.000
_cell.angle_alpha   90.00
_cell.angle_beta   90.00
_cell.angle_gamma   90.00
#
_symmetry.space_group_name_H-M   'P 1'
#
loop_
_entity.id
_entity.type
_entity.pdbx_description
1 polymer ?
#
loop_
_entity_poly.entity_id
_entity_poly.type
_entity_poly.pdbx_seq_one_letter_code
_entity_poly.pdbx_strand_id
1 'polypeptide(L)'
;LYGGKVILVDGTYDDVNRLAYLLVDTAEVGIVNVNLRPFYVEGSKTMMFETVEALGWRAPQHIVVPMASGALFGALYKGLHEFETFGAISDADTVFHGVQPIGCSPISTAFEKGAEDVTPVRKPETLVKSLAIGNPGDGIYALNVARKTGGTCQKVSDNETVEAVKLLAKYTGIFAEPGGAITVAAVKQMRENGVIDAGDEVVCCVTGAGFKVDEVVEQVSGPAYVVPARLDKILETLQTNQPLSH
;
A
#
# COMPACT_ATOMS: atom_id res chain seq x y z
N LEU A 1 14.43 21.07 1.96
CA LEU A 1 14.33 20.68 3.38
C LEU A 1 15.53 19.81 3.78
N TYR A 2 15.67 18.59 3.25
CA TYR A 2 16.76 17.66 3.62
C TYR A 2 18.09 17.86 2.88
N GLY A 3 18.33 19.03 2.28
CA GLY A 3 19.60 19.34 1.59
C GLY A 3 19.85 18.62 0.25
N GLY A 4 18.91 17.85 -0.27
CA GLY A 4 19.05 17.17 -1.57
C GLY A 4 19.07 18.14 -2.76
N LYS A 5 19.92 17.85 -3.76
CA LYS A 5 19.92 18.54 -5.05
C LYS A 5 18.84 17.93 -5.95
N VAL A 6 17.84 18.74 -6.30
CA VAL A 6 16.76 18.32 -7.21
C VAL A 6 17.16 18.64 -8.64
N ILE A 7 17.19 17.61 -9.50
CA ILE A 7 17.45 17.75 -10.94
C ILE A 7 16.17 17.34 -11.66
N LEU A 8 15.51 18.31 -12.29
CA LEU A 8 14.36 18.05 -13.14
C LEU A 8 14.86 17.65 -14.52
N VAL A 9 14.50 16.45 -14.95
CA VAL A 9 14.78 15.97 -16.31
C VAL A 9 13.56 16.27 -17.17
N ASP A 10 13.76 17.03 -18.24
CA ASP A 10 12.72 17.27 -19.24
C ASP A 10 12.56 16.01 -20.10
N GLY A 11 11.75 15.08 -19.62
CA GLY A 11 11.57 13.77 -20.22
C GLY A 11 10.57 12.91 -19.45
N THR A 12 10.44 11.67 -19.90
CA THR A 12 9.54 10.68 -19.30
C THR A 12 10.21 9.96 -18.11
N TYR A 13 9.41 9.21 -17.34
CA TYR A 13 9.94 8.31 -16.31
C TYR A 13 10.93 7.29 -16.89
N ASP A 14 10.69 6.81 -18.11
CA ASP A 14 11.58 5.88 -18.81
C ASP A 14 12.93 6.54 -19.16
N ASP A 15 12.91 7.83 -19.54
CA ASP A 15 14.13 8.60 -19.76
C ASP A 15 14.95 8.74 -18.49
N VAL A 16 14.29 9.03 -17.35
CA VAL A 16 14.95 9.12 -16.04
C VAL A 16 15.55 7.78 -15.63
N ASN A 17 14.83 6.66 -15.80
CA ASN A 17 15.38 5.33 -15.51
C ASN A 17 16.58 5.01 -16.38
N ARG A 18 16.51 5.30 -17.68
CA ARG A 18 17.65 5.10 -18.59
C ARG A 18 18.86 5.91 -18.15
N LEU A 19 18.68 7.17 -17.78
CA LEU A 19 19.76 8.02 -17.27
C LEU A 19 20.30 7.48 -15.94
N ALA A 20 19.45 6.95 -15.06
CA ALA A 20 19.87 6.33 -13.81
C ALA A 20 20.81 5.13 -14.07
N TYR A 21 20.48 4.24 -15.00
CA TYR A 21 21.39 3.14 -15.38
C TYR A 21 22.73 3.68 -15.91
N LEU A 22 22.72 4.67 -16.80
CA LEU A 22 23.94 5.26 -17.33
C LEU A 22 24.79 5.95 -16.25
N LEU A 23 24.16 6.58 -15.25
CA LEU A 23 24.86 7.22 -14.13
C LEU A 23 25.58 6.20 -13.25
N VAL A 24 24.97 5.04 -12.99
CA VAL A 24 25.61 3.94 -12.25
C VAL A 24 26.88 3.47 -12.96
N ASP A 25 26.88 3.44 -14.29
CA ASP A 25 28.05 2.99 -15.08
C ASP A 25 29.14 4.06 -15.21
N THR A 26 28.79 5.34 -15.07
CA THR A 26 29.70 6.46 -15.39
C THR A 26 30.15 7.30 -14.20
N ALA A 27 29.50 7.15 -13.04
CA ALA A 27 29.82 7.90 -11.83
C ALA A 27 29.79 7.00 -10.59
N GLU A 28 30.56 7.34 -9.57
CA GLU A 28 30.54 6.68 -8.25
C GLU A 28 29.31 7.11 -7.44
N VAL A 29 28.12 6.75 -7.93
CA VAL A 29 26.83 7.11 -7.32
C VAL A 29 26.00 5.87 -7.01
N GLY A 30 25.45 5.85 -5.80
CA GLY A 30 24.45 4.87 -5.41
C GLY A 30 23.06 5.34 -5.82
N ILE A 31 22.41 4.58 -6.70
CA ILE A 31 21.01 4.79 -7.06
C ILE A 31 20.16 3.73 -6.37
N VAL A 32 19.37 4.18 -5.39
CA VAL A 32 18.58 3.33 -4.48
C VAL A 32 17.68 2.35 -5.24
N ASN A 33 17.08 2.78 -6.35
CA ASN A 33 16.16 1.93 -7.12
C ASN A 33 16.84 1.17 -8.28
N VAL A 34 18.18 1.21 -8.37
CA VAL A 34 18.97 0.54 -9.43
C VAL A 34 20.03 -0.36 -8.79
N ASN A 35 21.26 0.11 -8.60
CA ASN A 35 22.38 -0.70 -8.10
C ASN A 35 22.32 -1.00 -6.60
N LEU A 36 21.57 -0.20 -5.83
CA LEU A 36 21.39 -0.44 -4.39
C LEU A 36 20.03 -1.08 -4.05
N ARG A 37 19.22 -1.41 -5.07
CA ARG A 37 17.88 -1.97 -4.91
C ARG A 37 17.85 -3.25 -4.03
N PRO A 38 18.81 -4.19 -4.13
CA PRO A 38 18.81 -5.35 -3.25
C PRO A 38 18.83 -5.00 -1.75
N PHE A 39 19.61 -3.99 -1.34
CA PHE A 39 19.67 -3.56 0.06
C PHE A 39 18.35 -2.97 0.55
N TYR A 40 17.67 -2.19 -0.31
CA TYR A 40 16.34 -1.65 -0.03
C TYR A 40 15.29 -2.76 0.20
N VAL A 41 15.33 -3.82 -0.63
CA VAL A 41 14.43 -4.98 -0.49
C VAL A 41 14.76 -5.78 0.77
N GLU A 42 16.05 -6.01 1.06
CA GLU A 42 16.47 -6.69 2.29
C GLU A 42 16.11 -5.90 3.56
N GLY A 43 16.09 -4.57 3.51
CA GLY A 43 15.56 -3.76 4.61
C GLY A 43 14.04 -3.94 4.76
N SER A 44 13.31 -3.99 3.66
CA SER A 44 11.84 -4.07 3.68
C SER A 44 11.31 -5.37 4.30
N LYS A 45 12.06 -6.47 4.23
CA LYS A 45 11.65 -7.75 4.83
C LYS A 45 11.56 -7.69 6.37
N THR A 46 12.25 -6.76 7.01
CA THR A 46 12.25 -6.65 8.48
C THR A 46 10.88 -6.26 9.03
N MET A 47 10.00 -5.68 8.22
CA MET A 47 8.59 -5.50 8.58
C MET A 47 7.90 -6.83 8.91
N MET A 48 8.24 -7.92 8.20
CA MET A 48 7.74 -9.26 8.55
C MET A 48 8.39 -9.76 9.84
N PHE A 49 9.66 -9.42 10.08
CA PHE A 49 10.32 -9.79 11.33
C PHE A 49 9.61 -9.20 12.55
N GLU A 50 9.34 -7.90 12.49
CA GLU A 50 8.60 -7.17 13.52
C GLU A 50 7.16 -7.69 13.65
N THR A 51 6.52 -8.07 12.53
CA THR A 51 5.18 -8.66 12.54
C THR A 51 5.16 -9.98 13.32
N VAL A 52 6.06 -10.90 13.01
CA VAL A 52 6.16 -12.21 13.68
C VAL A 52 6.54 -12.04 15.15
N GLU A 53 7.47 -11.14 15.47
CA GLU A 53 7.83 -10.81 16.85
C GLU A 53 6.60 -10.29 17.63
N ALA A 54 5.87 -9.32 17.07
CA ALA A 54 4.68 -8.73 17.69
C ALA A 54 3.54 -9.75 17.90
N LEU A 55 3.46 -10.78 17.05
CA LEU A 55 2.49 -11.87 17.19
C LEU A 55 2.93 -12.96 18.18
N GLY A 56 4.12 -12.83 18.79
CA GLY A 56 4.66 -13.78 19.75
C GLY A 56 5.39 -14.95 19.09
N TRP A 57 6.22 -14.67 18.09
CA TRP A 57 7.03 -15.65 17.34
C TRP A 57 6.18 -16.69 16.59
N ARG A 58 5.17 -16.19 15.86
CA ARG A 58 4.32 -17.00 14.98
C ARG A 58 4.00 -16.27 13.69
N ALA A 59 3.73 -17.03 12.63
CA ALA A 59 3.26 -16.49 11.37
C ALA A 59 1.84 -15.90 11.51
N PRO A 60 1.52 -14.77 10.84
CA PRO A 60 0.13 -14.32 10.70
C PRO A 60 -0.67 -15.29 9.82
N GLN A 61 -1.98 -15.40 10.04
CA GLN A 61 -2.84 -16.20 9.15
C GLN A 61 -2.93 -15.55 7.76
N HIS A 62 -3.29 -14.26 7.72
CA HIS A 62 -3.37 -13.48 6.49
C HIS A 62 -2.49 -12.23 6.58
N ILE A 63 -1.88 -11.86 5.46
CA ILE A 63 -1.25 -10.55 5.30
C ILE A 63 -1.74 -9.87 4.02
N VAL A 64 -2.08 -8.59 4.12
CA VAL A 64 -2.53 -7.77 3.00
C VAL A 64 -1.52 -6.67 2.74
N VAL A 65 -0.97 -6.67 1.53
CA VAL A 65 0.19 -5.85 1.16
C VAL A 65 -0.17 -4.99 -0.06
N PRO A 66 0.04 -3.67 -0.01
CA PRO A 66 -0.16 -2.81 -1.17
C PRO A 66 0.98 -3.04 -2.17
N MET A 67 0.64 -3.14 -3.45
CA MET A 67 1.61 -3.49 -4.49
C MET A 67 1.79 -2.38 -5.52
N ALA A 68 2.99 -1.82 -5.54
CA ALA A 68 3.48 -1.00 -6.65
C ALA A 68 4.32 -1.88 -7.59
N SER A 69 5.62 -2.00 -7.33
CA SER A 69 6.54 -2.86 -8.08
C SER A 69 6.39 -4.36 -7.79
N GLY A 70 5.76 -4.72 -6.67
CA GLY A 70 5.76 -6.09 -6.13
C GLY A 70 6.92 -6.37 -5.14
N ALA A 71 7.88 -5.45 -5.00
CA ALA A 71 9.08 -5.65 -4.19
C ALA A 71 8.78 -5.96 -2.71
N LEU A 72 7.93 -5.14 -2.07
CA LEU A 72 7.57 -5.32 -0.65
C LEU A 72 6.88 -6.66 -0.43
N PHE A 73 5.99 -7.06 -1.34
CA PHE A 73 5.29 -8.34 -1.30
C PHE A 73 6.26 -9.52 -1.24
N GLY A 74 7.23 -9.54 -2.16
CA GLY A 74 8.28 -10.56 -2.18
C GLY A 74 9.21 -10.48 -0.97
N ALA A 75 9.55 -9.28 -0.51
CA ALA A 75 10.40 -9.07 0.67
C ALA A 75 9.77 -9.67 1.93
N LEU A 76 8.49 -9.39 2.19
CA LEU A 76 7.76 -9.92 3.34
C LEU A 76 7.67 -11.44 3.30
N TYR A 77 7.39 -12.01 2.11
CA TYR A 77 7.38 -13.46 1.91
C TYR A 77 8.74 -14.10 2.22
N LYS A 78 9.83 -13.50 1.71
CA LYS A 78 11.20 -13.93 2.01
C LYS A 78 11.51 -13.85 3.50
N GLY A 79 11.15 -12.76 4.17
CA GLY A 79 11.35 -12.58 5.60
C GLY A 79 10.69 -13.68 6.43
N LEU A 80 9.44 -14.04 6.10
CA LEU A 80 8.74 -15.11 6.80
C LEU A 80 9.45 -16.48 6.66
N HIS A 81 9.88 -16.82 5.45
CA HIS A 81 10.52 -18.11 5.16
C HIS A 81 11.96 -18.19 5.72
N GLU A 82 12.64 -17.05 5.88
CA GLU A 82 13.92 -17.02 6.60
C GLU A 82 13.74 -17.42 8.07
N PHE A 83 12.68 -16.98 8.75
CA PHE A 83 12.42 -17.40 10.13
C PHE A 83 12.12 -18.90 10.24
N GLU A 84 11.36 -19.47 9.31
CA GLU A 84 11.17 -20.92 9.26
C GLU A 84 12.52 -21.63 9.02
N THR A 85 13.32 -21.16 8.07
CA THR A 85 14.64 -21.74 7.74
C THR A 85 15.60 -21.72 8.93
N PHE A 86 15.56 -20.66 9.74
CA PHE A 86 16.38 -20.54 10.95
C PHE A 86 15.77 -21.22 12.19
N GLY A 87 14.57 -21.80 12.07
CA GLY A 87 13.87 -22.46 13.17
C GLY A 87 13.30 -21.51 14.23
N ALA A 88 13.12 -20.23 13.89
CA ALA A 88 12.52 -19.23 14.77
C ALA A 88 10.99 -19.37 14.88
N ILE A 89 10.35 -19.93 13.84
CA ILE A 89 8.92 -20.30 13.81
C ILE A 89 8.77 -21.73 13.26
N SER A 90 7.65 -22.38 13.56
CA SER A 90 7.37 -23.75 13.12
C SER A 90 7.00 -23.89 11.65
N ASP A 91 6.31 -22.89 11.12
CA ASP A 91 5.72 -22.89 9.78
C ASP A 91 5.60 -21.46 9.25
N ALA A 92 5.72 -21.32 7.93
CA ALA A 92 5.56 -20.07 7.19
C ALA A 92 4.25 -20.04 6.37
N ASP A 93 3.16 -20.60 6.92
CA ASP A 93 1.89 -20.86 6.22
C ASP A 93 0.95 -19.63 6.12
N THR A 94 1.52 -18.43 6.05
CA THR A 94 0.73 -17.20 5.86
C THR A 94 0.14 -17.13 4.45
N VAL A 95 -1.13 -16.75 4.36
CA VAL A 95 -1.81 -16.41 3.09
C VAL A 95 -1.52 -14.96 2.71
N PHE A 96 -0.84 -14.75 1.57
CA PHE A 96 -0.46 -13.42 1.09
C PHE A 96 -1.48 -12.84 0.10
N HIS A 97 -2.08 -11.72 0.45
CA HIS A 97 -3.01 -10.97 -0.40
C HIS A 97 -2.40 -9.65 -0.88
N GLY A 98 -2.41 -9.44 -2.19
CA GLY A 98 -1.97 -8.20 -2.81
C GLY A 98 -3.14 -7.25 -3.06
N VAL A 99 -2.88 -5.95 -3.11
CA VAL A 99 -3.88 -4.96 -3.54
C VAL A 99 -3.25 -3.88 -4.40
N GLN A 100 -3.98 -3.47 -5.45
CA GLN A 100 -3.60 -2.35 -6.31
C GLN A 100 -4.81 -1.43 -6.55
N PRO A 101 -4.59 -0.13 -6.80
CA PRO A 101 -5.66 0.75 -7.24
C PRO A 101 -6.14 0.37 -8.64
N ILE A 102 -7.46 0.43 -8.91
CA ILE A 102 -8.04 0.09 -10.23
C ILE A 102 -7.34 0.83 -11.37
N GLY A 103 -7.01 2.11 -11.15
CA GLY A 103 -6.32 2.96 -12.11
C GLY A 103 -4.89 2.55 -12.46
N CYS A 104 -4.29 1.63 -11.70
CA CYS A 104 -2.97 1.08 -11.95
C CYS A 104 -2.81 -0.30 -11.29
N SER A 105 -3.48 -1.31 -11.86
CA SER A 105 -3.50 -2.67 -11.30
C SER A 105 -2.93 -3.77 -12.22
N PRO A 106 -1.70 -3.65 -12.76
CA PRO A 106 -1.15 -4.63 -13.69
C PRO A 106 -0.99 -6.04 -13.08
N ILE A 107 -0.55 -6.16 -11.82
CA ILE A 107 -0.39 -7.44 -11.11
C ILE A 107 -1.75 -8.04 -10.77
N SER A 108 -2.66 -7.25 -10.18
CA SER A 108 -4.00 -7.75 -9.85
C SER A 108 -4.79 -8.17 -11.09
N THR A 109 -4.59 -7.48 -12.22
CA THR A 109 -5.20 -7.88 -13.51
C THR A 109 -4.61 -9.18 -14.04
N ALA A 110 -3.31 -9.39 -13.91
CA ALA A 110 -2.68 -10.65 -14.30
C ALA A 110 -3.18 -11.82 -13.43
N PHE A 111 -3.33 -11.60 -12.13
CA PHE A 111 -3.89 -12.58 -11.20
C PHE A 111 -5.31 -12.98 -11.57
N GLU A 112 -6.21 -12.01 -11.73
CA GLU A 112 -7.61 -12.22 -12.11
C GLU A 112 -7.74 -13.00 -13.43
N LYS A 113 -6.89 -12.71 -14.41
CA LYS A 113 -6.91 -13.37 -15.72
C LYS A 113 -6.24 -14.74 -15.75
N GLY A 114 -5.61 -15.18 -14.65
CA GLY A 114 -4.78 -16.37 -14.65
C GLY A 114 -3.58 -16.27 -15.60
N ALA A 115 -3.07 -15.07 -15.88
CA ALA A 115 -1.96 -14.86 -16.80
C ALA A 115 -0.62 -15.25 -16.17
N GLU A 116 0.34 -15.75 -16.96
CA GLU A 116 1.70 -16.06 -16.45
C GLU A 116 2.60 -14.82 -16.34
N ASP A 117 2.25 -13.74 -17.05
CA ASP A 117 3.04 -12.53 -17.12
C ASP A 117 2.18 -11.28 -16.86
N VAL A 118 2.85 -10.20 -16.43
CA VAL A 118 2.23 -8.93 -16.09
C VAL A 118 2.28 -8.00 -17.30
N THR A 119 1.11 -7.66 -17.84
CA THR A 119 1.01 -6.67 -18.92
C THR A 119 1.10 -5.24 -18.35
N PRO A 120 2.03 -4.40 -18.84
CA PRO A 120 2.17 -3.04 -18.33
C PRO A 120 0.98 -2.13 -18.61
N VAL A 121 0.65 -1.26 -17.66
CA VAL A 121 -0.29 -0.14 -17.83
C VAL A 121 0.52 1.10 -18.24
N ARG A 122 0.26 1.64 -19.44
CA ARG A 122 1.04 2.77 -19.98
C ARG A 122 0.72 4.11 -19.34
N LYS A 123 -0.51 4.31 -18.88
CA LYS A 123 -0.98 5.56 -18.26
C LYS A 123 -1.72 5.24 -16.96
N PRO A 124 -0.98 5.07 -15.85
CA PRO A 124 -1.56 4.95 -14.52
C PRO A 124 -2.39 6.20 -14.15
N GLU A 125 -3.65 6.00 -13.76
CA GLU A 125 -4.55 7.10 -13.37
C GLU A 125 -5.24 6.78 -12.04
N THR A 126 -4.64 7.23 -10.94
CA THR A 126 -5.16 7.02 -9.59
C THR A 126 -4.71 8.14 -8.67
N LEU A 127 -5.49 8.40 -7.62
CA LEU A 127 -5.14 9.22 -6.46
C LEU A 127 -4.03 8.55 -5.61
N VAL A 128 -3.88 7.23 -5.69
CA VAL A 128 -2.86 6.47 -4.95
C VAL A 128 -1.50 6.53 -5.66
N LYS A 129 -0.90 7.72 -5.69
CA LYS A 129 0.33 8.00 -6.47
C LYS A 129 1.50 7.08 -6.14
N SER A 130 1.66 6.67 -4.87
CA SER A 130 2.73 5.76 -4.45
C SER A 130 2.63 4.36 -5.05
N LEU A 131 1.45 3.96 -5.54
CA LEU A 131 1.22 2.66 -6.19
C LEU A 131 1.06 2.75 -7.71
N ALA A 132 1.22 3.93 -8.31
CA ALA A 132 1.05 4.18 -9.73
C ALA A 132 2.23 3.69 -10.61
N ILE A 133 2.68 2.45 -10.39
CA ILE A 133 3.73 1.79 -11.17
C ILE A 133 3.10 0.89 -12.22
N GLY A 134 3.06 1.37 -13.46
CA GLY A 134 2.44 0.67 -14.59
C GLY A 134 3.21 -0.56 -15.08
N ASN A 135 4.53 -0.60 -14.88
CA ASN A 135 5.40 -1.73 -15.25
C ASN A 135 6.15 -2.25 -14.02
N PRO A 136 5.56 -3.20 -13.26
CA PRO A 136 6.10 -3.62 -11.97
C PRO A 136 7.28 -4.59 -12.14
N GLY A 137 8.47 -4.15 -11.72
CA GLY A 137 9.71 -4.94 -11.87
C GLY A 137 9.71 -6.31 -11.18
N ASP A 138 8.95 -6.48 -10.09
CA ASP A 138 8.82 -7.76 -9.38
C ASP A 138 7.40 -8.35 -9.48
N GLY A 139 6.60 -7.89 -10.44
CA GLY A 139 5.18 -8.25 -10.55
C GLY A 139 4.94 -9.76 -10.69
N ILE A 140 5.79 -10.45 -11.46
CA ILE A 140 5.72 -11.92 -11.64
C ILE A 140 5.99 -12.65 -10.32
N TYR A 141 6.96 -12.18 -9.52
CA TYR A 141 7.26 -12.80 -8.23
C TYR A 141 6.11 -12.63 -7.25
N ALA A 142 5.53 -11.42 -7.17
CA ALA A 142 4.37 -11.16 -6.33
C ALA A 142 3.16 -12.01 -6.74
N LEU A 143 2.92 -12.14 -8.05
CA LEU A 143 1.88 -12.99 -8.61
C LEU A 143 2.04 -14.47 -8.19
N ASN A 144 3.26 -15.00 -8.31
CA ASN A 144 3.58 -16.37 -7.94
C ASN A 144 3.42 -16.63 -6.45
N VAL A 145 3.86 -15.69 -5.60
CA VAL A 145 3.67 -15.79 -4.15
C VAL A 145 2.19 -15.84 -3.80
N ALA A 146 1.38 -14.90 -4.30
CA ALA A 146 -0.06 -14.86 -4.03
C ALA A 146 -0.76 -16.18 -4.40
N ARG A 147 -0.40 -16.76 -5.56
CA ARG A 147 -0.92 -18.07 -5.99
C ARG A 147 -0.46 -19.20 -5.08
N LYS A 148 0.85 -19.25 -4.78
CA LYS A 148 1.46 -20.30 -3.98
C LYS A 148 0.85 -20.39 -2.59
N THR A 149 0.54 -19.25 -1.98
CA THR A 149 -0.03 -19.17 -0.63
C THR A 149 -1.56 -19.26 -0.60
N GLY A 150 -2.23 -19.48 -1.74
CA GLY A 150 -3.69 -19.48 -1.82
C GLY A 150 -4.35 -18.11 -1.58
N GLY A 151 -3.59 -17.03 -1.75
CA GLY A 151 -4.07 -15.66 -1.55
C GLY A 151 -4.75 -15.05 -2.77
N THR A 152 -4.93 -13.74 -2.76
CA THR A 152 -5.65 -13.00 -3.81
C THR A 152 -4.96 -11.69 -4.17
N CYS A 153 -5.16 -11.18 -5.37
CA CYS A 153 -4.78 -9.80 -5.72
C CYS A 153 -6.02 -8.93 -5.99
N GLN A 154 -6.38 -8.07 -5.04
CA GLN A 154 -7.55 -7.20 -5.10
C GLN A 154 -7.31 -5.95 -5.96
N LYS A 155 -8.41 -5.36 -6.45
CA LYS A 155 -8.43 -4.05 -7.11
C LYS A 155 -9.40 -3.14 -6.35
N VAL A 156 -8.91 -2.00 -5.89
CA VAL A 156 -9.69 -1.07 -5.08
C VAL A 156 -9.80 0.27 -5.80
N SER A 157 -10.98 0.88 -5.79
CA SER A 157 -11.19 2.22 -6.35
C SER A 157 -10.57 3.32 -5.47
N ASP A 158 -10.32 4.48 -6.06
CA ASP A 158 -9.84 5.65 -5.30
C ASP A 158 -10.85 6.05 -4.20
N ASN A 159 -12.15 5.95 -4.48
CA ASN A 159 -13.21 6.23 -3.51
C ASN A 159 -13.17 5.27 -2.32
N GLU A 160 -13.05 3.96 -2.57
CA GLU A 160 -12.92 2.96 -1.49
C GLU A 160 -11.63 3.19 -0.68
N THR A 161 -10.56 3.64 -1.34
CA THR A 161 -9.30 3.99 -0.67
C THR A 161 -9.49 5.19 0.26
N VAL A 162 -10.17 6.24 -0.18
CA VAL A 162 -10.48 7.43 0.64
C VAL A 162 -11.36 7.04 1.83
N GLU A 163 -12.37 6.19 1.63
CA GLU A 163 -13.18 5.66 2.73
C GLU A 163 -12.34 4.83 3.70
N ALA A 164 -11.37 4.03 3.24
CA ALA A 164 -10.47 3.30 4.12
C ALA A 164 -9.56 4.22 4.95
N VAL A 165 -9.10 5.34 4.39
CA VAL A 165 -8.38 6.39 5.16
C VAL A 165 -9.26 6.90 6.29
N LYS A 166 -10.54 7.22 6.01
CA LYS A 166 -11.50 7.67 7.03
C LYS A 166 -11.75 6.61 8.09
N LEU A 167 -11.90 5.34 7.69
CA LEU A 167 -12.12 4.23 8.62
C LEU A 167 -10.94 4.05 9.58
N LEU A 168 -9.71 4.03 9.07
CA LEU A 168 -8.50 3.96 9.90
C LEU A 168 -8.45 5.10 10.91
N ALA A 169 -8.60 6.34 10.43
CA ALA A 169 -8.54 7.51 11.31
C ALA A 169 -9.63 7.47 12.38
N LYS A 170 -10.87 7.18 11.98
CA LYS A 170 -12.05 7.21 12.87
C LYS A 170 -12.01 6.15 13.96
N TYR A 171 -11.59 4.92 13.64
CA TYR A 171 -11.71 3.79 14.55
C TYR A 171 -10.41 3.38 15.23
N THR A 172 -9.26 3.81 14.71
CA THR A 172 -7.94 3.42 15.26
C THR A 172 -7.07 4.62 15.64
N GLY A 173 -7.44 5.84 15.23
CA GLY A 173 -6.60 7.03 15.37
C GLY A 173 -5.39 7.04 14.43
N ILE A 174 -5.25 6.04 13.54
CA ILE A 174 -4.17 5.96 12.56
C ILE A 174 -4.54 6.81 11.35
N PHE A 175 -3.80 7.89 11.12
CA PHE A 175 -3.90 8.67 9.89
C PHE A 175 -2.91 8.15 8.84
N ALA A 176 -3.40 7.32 7.94
CA ALA A 176 -2.61 6.66 6.89
C ALA A 176 -2.64 7.42 5.56
N GLU A 177 -1.58 7.29 4.75
CA GLU A 177 -1.64 7.67 3.34
C GLU A 177 -2.52 6.69 2.55
N PRO A 178 -3.07 7.09 1.38
CA PRO A 178 -3.89 6.22 0.54
C PRO A 178 -3.23 4.87 0.19
N GLY A 179 -1.91 4.88 -0.07
CA GLY A 179 -1.15 3.68 -0.44
C GLY A 179 -1.14 2.61 0.65
N GLY A 180 -1.15 3.00 1.92
CA GLY A 180 -1.30 2.07 3.04
C GLY A 180 -2.76 1.74 3.35
N ALA A 181 -3.65 2.74 3.29
CA ALA A 181 -5.07 2.55 3.63
C ALA A 181 -5.80 1.59 2.68
N ILE A 182 -5.37 1.47 1.43
CA ILE A 182 -5.95 0.58 0.44
C ILE A 182 -5.97 -0.90 0.88
N THR A 183 -5.08 -1.33 1.79
CA THR A 183 -5.12 -2.69 2.34
C THR A 183 -6.38 -2.93 3.17
N VAL A 184 -6.86 -1.92 3.89
CA VAL A 184 -8.07 -2.00 4.70
C VAL A 184 -9.31 -2.06 3.80
N ALA A 185 -9.31 -1.32 2.70
CA ALA A 185 -10.35 -1.46 1.67
C ALA A 185 -10.37 -2.88 1.07
N ALA A 186 -9.20 -3.45 0.77
CA ALA A 186 -9.09 -4.82 0.28
C ALA A 186 -9.59 -5.85 1.30
N VAL A 187 -9.26 -5.69 2.59
CA VAL A 187 -9.82 -6.55 3.65
C VAL A 187 -11.33 -6.46 3.64
N LYS A 188 -11.91 -5.25 3.59
CA LYS A 188 -13.36 -5.08 3.53
C LYS A 188 -13.99 -5.85 2.36
N GLN A 189 -13.44 -5.70 1.14
CA GLN A 189 -13.90 -6.45 -0.04
C GLN A 189 -13.76 -7.97 0.15
N MET A 190 -12.64 -8.44 0.72
CA MET A 190 -12.40 -9.87 0.96
C MET A 190 -13.37 -10.45 2.00
N ARG A 191 -13.74 -9.68 3.03
CA ARG A 191 -14.76 -10.10 4.02
C ARG A 191 -16.14 -10.18 3.38
N GLU A 192 -16.50 -9.21 2.54
CA GLU A 192 -17.78 -9.19 1.81
C GLU A 192 -17.89 -10.35 0.81
N ASN A 193 -16.77 -10.74 0.20
CA ASN A 193 -16.71 -11.82 -0.78
C ASN A 193 -16.43 -13.21 -0.16
N GLY A 194 -16.35 -13.33 1.17
CA GLY A 194 -16.13 -14.62 1.86
C GLY A 194 -14.72 -15.21 1.71
N VAL A 195 -13.72 -14.38 1.37
CA VAL A 195 -12.30 -14.77 1.34
C VAL A 195 -11.69 -14.76 2.74
N ILE A 196 -12.18 -13.88 3.62
CA ILE A 196 -11.75 -13.75 5.02
C ILE A 196 -12.98 -13.86 5.93
N ASP A 197 -12.90 -14.65 6.98
CA ASP A 197 -13.92 -14.85 8.01
C ASP A 197 -13.76 -13.93 9.22
N ALA A 198 -14.77 -13.89 10.09
CA ALA A 198 -14.82 -12.89 11.17
C ALA A 198 -13.87 -13.14 12.34
N GLY A 199 -13.39 -14.37 12.46
CA GLY A 199 -12.38 -14.75 13.42
C GLY A 199 -10.96 -14.71 12.86
N ASP A 200 -10.79 -14.45 11.56
CA ASP A 200 -9.47 -14.55 10.93
C ASP A 200 -8.55 -13.42 11.39
N GLU A 201 -7.30 -13.78 11.65
CA GLU A 201 -6.25 -12.82 11.94
C GLU A 201 -5.68 -12.25 10.63
N VAL A 202 -5.76 -10.93 10.49
CA VAL A 202 -5.30 -10.25 9.28
C VAL A 202 -4.34 -9.11 9.62
N VAL A 203 -3.15 -9.16 9.05
CA VAL A 203 -2.16 -8.08 9.11
C VAL A 203 -2.31 -7.18 7.89
N CYS A 204 -2.62 -5.89 8.11
CA CYS A 204 -2.68 -4.87 7.06
C CYS A 204 -1.38 -4.05 7.02
N CYS A 205 -0.67 -4.05 5.89
CA CYS A 205 0.53 -3.23 5.73
C CYS A 205 0.19 -1.76 5.45
N VAL A 206 0.13 -0.94 6.51
CA VAL A 206 -0.07 0.51 6.41
C VAL A 206 1.28 1.21 6.20
N THR A 207 1.69 1.35 4.93
CA THR A 207 3.08 1.69 4.53
C THR A 207 3.48 3.16 4.65
N GLY A 208 2.56 4.06 5.02
CA GLY A 208 2.89 5.49 5.12
C GLY A 208 1.87 6.32 5.90
N ALA A 209 2.34 7.45 6.43
CA ALA A 209 1.54 8.40 7.20
C ALA A 209 0.79 9.39 6.31
N GLY A 210 -0.43 9.76 6.72
CA GLY A 210 -1.38 10.55 5.94
C GLY A 210 -0.99 12.00 5.65
N PHE A 211 0.03 12.53 6.31
CA PHE A 211 0.52 13.92 6.12
C PHE A 211 1.15 14.20 4.75
N LYS A 212 1.22 13.19 3.88
CA LYS A 212 1.88 13.30 2.56
C LYS A 212 0.94 13.70 1.43
N VAL A 213 -0.38 13.81 1.65
CA VAL A 213 -1.35 13.97 0.56
C VAL A 213 -2.43 15.01 0.89
N ASP A 214 -2.22 16.26 0.43
CA ASP A 214 -3.15 17.38 0.64
C ASP A 214 -4.54 17.13 0.02
N GLU A 215 -4.59 16.56 -1.19
CA GLU A 215 -5.86 16.25 -1.88
C GLU A 215 -6.78 15.31 -1.08
N VAL A 216 -6.19 14.42 -0.28
CA VAL A 216 -6.95 13.46 0.54
C VAL A 216 -7.42 14.11 1.82
N VAL A 217 -6.57 14.95 2.43
CA VAL A 217 -6.96 15.74 3.61
C VAL A 217 -8.22 16.54 3.31
N GLU A 218 -8.29 17.23 2.16
CA GLU A 218 -9.49 17.98 1.77
C GLU A 218 -10.74 17.09 1.66
N GLN A 219 -10.61 15.89 1.09
CA GLN A 219 -11.74 14.95 0.94
C GLN A 219 -12.19 14.29 2.25
N VAL A 220 -11.32 14.22 3.27
CA VAL A 220 -11.63 13.55 4.55
C VAL A 220 -11.96 14.51 5.69
N SER A 221 -11.63 15.80 5.58
CA SER A 221 -11.77 16.78 6.68
C SER A 221 -13.20 17.13 7.05
N GLY A 222 -14.18 16.82 6.19
CA GLY A 222 -15.59 17.15 6.40
C GLY A 222 -15.85 18.67 6.44
N PRO A 223 -17.12 19.08 6.57
CA PRO A 223 -17.47 20.50 6.63
C PRO A 223 -17.04 21.11 7.98
N ALA A 224 -16.47 22.32 7.93
CA ALA A 224 -16.29 23.16 9.10
C ALA A 224 -17.56 23.99 9.34
N TYR A 225 -18.07 23.99 10.58
CA TYR A 225 -19.26 24.76 10.95
C TYR A 225 -18.84 26.08 11.60
N VAL A 226 -19.28 27.18 11.02
CA VAL A 226 -19.09 28.53 11.59
C VAL A 226 -20.41 28.97 12.22
N VAL A 227 -20.41 29.12 13.55
CA VAL A 227 -21.58 29.59 14.31
C VAL A 227 -21.21 30.83 15.13
N PRO A 228 -22.17 31.74 15.40
CA PRO A 228 -21.98 32.81 16.36
C PRO A 228 -21.52 32.27 17.71
N ALA A 229 -20.76 33.07 18.48
CA ALA A 229 -20.28 32.73 19.82
C ALA A 229 -21.43 32.72 20.86
N ARG A 230 -22.42 31.84 20.66
CA ARG A 230 -23.61 31.67 21.50
C ARG A 230 -23.92 30.18 21.68
N LEU A 231 -24.29 29.81 22.90
CA LEU A 231 -24.57 28.42 23.28
C LEU A 231 -25.75 27.82 22.49
N ASP A 232 -26.81 28.59 22.26
CA ASP A 232 -27.98 28.14 21.50
C ASP A 232 -27.61 27.72 20.07
N LYS A 233 -26.73 28.48 19.42
CA LYS A 233 -26.26 28.15 18.06
C LYS A 233 -25.37 26.93 17.99
N ILE A 234 -24.53 26.71 19.01
CA ILE A 234 -23.76 25.47 19.12
C ILE A 234 -24.69 24.27 19.30
N LEU A 235 -25.71 24.39 20.16
CA LEU A 235 -26.66 23.30 20.43
C LEU A 235 -27.52 22.95 19.21
N GLU A 236 -27.98 23.95 18.46
CA GLU A 236 -28.71 23.74 17.19
C GLU A 236 -27.87 22.94 16.18
N THR A 237 -26.58 23.29 16.02
CA THR A 237 -25.66 22.58 15.10
C THR A 237 -25.37 21.15 15.54
N LEU A 238 -25.23 20.89 16.84
CA LEU A 238 -25.02 19.52 17.35
C LEU A 238 -26.24 18.61 17.14
N GLN A 239 -27.45 19.18 17.06
CA GLN A 239 -28.69 18.44 16.84
C GLN A 239 -29.00 18.20 15.36
N THR A 240 -28.38 18.97 14.45
CA THR A 240 -28.57 18.86 13.01
C THR A 240 -27.34 18.25 12.35
N ASN A 241 -27.41 16.96 11.98
CA ASN A 241 -26.39 16.32 11.13
C ASN A 241 -26.38 16.84 9.66
N GLN A 242 -26.83 18.08 9.42
CA GLN A 242 -26.82 18.71 8.11
C GLN A 242 -25.90 19.94 8.11
N PRO A 243 -24.89 20.01 7.23
CA PRO A 243 -24.14 21.24 7.00
C PRO A 243 -25.09 22.34 6.54
N LEU A 244 -25.05 23.51 7.21
CA LEU A 244 -25.82 24.68 6.80
C LEU A 244 -25.33 25.11 5.42
N SER A 245 -26.26 25.18 4.46
CA SER A 245 -26.01 25.74 3.13
C SER A 245 -25.62 27.21 3.25
N HIS A 246 -24.53 27.61 2.59
CA HIS A 246 -24.10 28.99 2.43
C HIS A 246 -25.20 29.90 1.87
#